data_AF-A0A4Y9MXR3-F1
#
_entry.id   AF-A0A4Y9MXR3-F1
#
_cell.length_a   1.000
_cell.length_b   1.000
_cell.length_c   1.000
_cell.angle_alpha   90.00
_cell.angle_beta   90.00
_cell.angle_gamma   90.00
#
_symmetry.space_group_name_H-M   'P 1'
#
loop_
_entity.id
_entity.type
_entity.pdbx_description
1 polymer ?
#
loop_
_entity_poly.entity_id
_entity_poly.type
_entity_poly.pdbx_seq_one_letter_code
_entity_poly.pdbx_strand_id
1 'polypeptide(L)'
;MLTIGLLVLAAAIAVGSLLYGYSRDAGAEFGGADGQAEEVITEIDAGYEPWFSPLVGELPGEVESGLFAIQAGLGGIVLGGAVGWYAGRRRGRQEALAPAGPATAAEEDRGSN
;
A
#
# COMPACT_ATOMS: atom_id res chain seq x y z
N MET A 1 -0.29 -11.99 15.96
CA MET A 1 0.72 -12.91 15.43
C MET A 1 0.46 -13.21 13.96
N LEU A 2 -0.71 -13.78 13.61
CA LEU A 2 -1.09 -14.03 12.20
C LEU A 2 -1.06 -12.78 11.30
N THR A 3 -1.63 -11.65 11.74
CA THR A 3 -1.67 -10.39 10.98
C THR A 3 -0.28 -9.80 10.72
N ILE A 4 0.62 -9.89 11.71
CA ILE A 4 2.00 -9.42 11.55
C ILE A 4 2.75 -10.34 10.58
N GLY A 5 2.53 -11.66 10.68
CA GLY A 5 3.07 -12.62 9.71
C GLY A 5 2.60 -12.35 8.27
N LEU A 6 1.31 -12.03 8.08
CA LEU A 6 0.75 -11.67 6.77
C LEU A 6 1.36 -10.37 6.22
N LEU A 7 1.55 -9.35 7.05
CA LEU A 7 2.20 -8.10 6.63
C LEU A 7 3.67 -8.31 6.24
N VAL A 8 4.41 -9.13 7.00
CA VAL A 8 5.80 -9.47 6.68
C VAL A 8 5.89 -10.27 5.39
N LEU A 9 4.99 -11.24 5.18
CA LEU A 9 4.94 -12.02 3.94
C LEU A 9 4.61 -11.13 2.73
N ALA A 10 3.63 -10.23 2.85
CA ALA A 10 3.29 -9.28 1.79
C ALA A 10 4.47 -8.35 1.45
N ALA A 11 5.17 -7.83 2.47
CA ALA A 11 6.37 -7.03 2.29
C ALA A 11 7.52 -7.82 1.63
N ALA A 12 7.73 -9.08 2.05
CA ALA A 12 8.74 -9.95 1.46
C ALA A 12 8.46 -10.24 -0.02
N ILE A 13 7.19 -10.49 -0.39
CA ILE A 13 6.78 -10.65 -1.79
C ILE A 13 7.03 -9.37 -2.58
N ALA A 14 6.60 -8.21 -2.08
CA ALA A 14 6.80 -6.93 -2.77
C ALA A 14 8.27 -6.59 -3.00
N VAL A 15 9.11 -6.75 -1.97
CA VAL A 15 10.57 -6.50 -2.07
C VAL A 15 11.23 -7.55 -2.97
N GLY A 16 10.85 -8.82 -2.85
CA GLY A 16 11.36 -9.89 -3.70
C GLY A 16 11.08 -9.63 -5.19
N SER A 17 9.86 -9.23 -5.52
CA SER A 17 9.46 -8.84 -6.88
C SER A 17 10.25 -7.64 -7.39
N LEU A 18 10.49 -6.62 -6.54
CA LEU A 18 11.27 -5.44 -6.92
C LEU A 18 12.74 -5.78 -7.22
N LEU A 19 13.36 -6.63 -6.39
CA LEU A 19 14.75 -7.06 -6.59
C LEU A 19 14.89 -7.95 -7.83
N TYR A 20 13.90 -8.83 -8.06
CA TYR A 20 13.86 -9.67 -9.25
C TYR A 20 13.71 -8.82 -10.52
N GLY A 21 12.79 -7.87 -10.54
CA GLY A 21 12.60 -6.94 -11.66
C GLY A 21 13.83 -6.07 -11.94
N TYR A 22 14.49 -5.55 -10.89
CA TYR A 22 15.72 -4.76 -11.06
C TYR A 22 16.88 -5.56 -11.67
N SER A 23 16.92 -6.89 -11.45
CA SER A 23 17.97 -7.76 -11.99
C SER A 23 17.79 -8.15 -13.46
N ARG A 24 16.61 -7.89 -14.05
CA ARG A 24 16.23 -8.23 -15.42
C ARG A 24 15.88 -6.93 -16.13
N ASP A 25 16.88 -6.27 -16.73
CA ASP A 25 16.78 -5.04 -17.54
C ASP A 25 15.59 -4.11 -17.23
N ALA A 26 15.88 -2.96 -16.61
CA ALA A 26 14.91 -1.97 -16.12
C ALA A 26 13.97 -1.32 -17.18
N GLY A 27 13.96 -1.83 -18.42
CA GLY A 27 13.07 -1.42 -19.50
C GLY A 27 11.76 -2.22 -19.58
N ALA A 28 11.49 -3.15 -18.66
CA ALA A 28 10.20 -3.81 -18.59
C ALA A 28 9.11 -2.77 -18.28
N GLU A 29 8.33 -2.39 -19.29
CA GLU A 29 7.12 -1.59 -19.10
C GLU A 29 6.19 -2.35 -18.15
N PHE A 30 5.80 -1.67 -17.07
CA PHE A 30 4.75 -2.16 -16.19
C PHE A 30 3.40 -2.04 -16.91
N GLY A 31 3.16 -2.93 -17.87
CA GLY A 31 1.88 -3.08 -18.57
C GLY A 31 0.91 -3.94 -17.78
N GLY A 32 -0.39 -3.69 -17.97
CA GLY A 32 -1.45 -4.53 -17.40
C GLY A 32 -1.29 -6.00 -17.77
N ALA A 33 -1.75 -6.87 -16.86
CA ALA A 33 -1.72 -8.33 -17.08
C ALA A 33 -2.51 -8.75 -18.31
N ASP A 34 -3.56 -8.00 -18.64
CA ASP A 34 -4.47 -8.33 -19.74
C ASP A 34 -3.81 -8.12 -21.11
N GLY A 35 -2.99 -7.08 -21.29
CA GLY A 35 -2.24 -6.83 -22.54
C GLY A 35 -1.19 -7.91 -22.81
N GLN A 36 -0.49 -8.37 -21.78
CA GLN A 36 0.46 -9.50 -21.90
C GLN A 36 -0.26 -10.82 -22.21
N ALA A 37 -1.48 -11.01 -21.69
CA ALA A 37 -2.26 -12.22 -21.93
C ALA A 37 -2.79 -12.29 -23.36
N GLU A 38 -3.21 -11.17 -23.95
CA GLU A 38 -3.70 -11.09 -25.33
C GLU A 38 -2.60 -11.46 -26.34
N GLU A 39 -1.39 -10.94 -26.15
CA GLU A 39 -0.24 -11.21 -27.03
C GLU A 39 0.08 -12.71 -27.08
N VAL A 40 0.14 -13.37 -25.93
CA VAL A 40 0.42 -14.81 -25.80
C VAL A 40 -0.73 -15.67 -26.36
N ILE A 41 -1.97 -15.28 -26.15
CA ILE A 41 -3.13 -16.04 -26.64
C ILE A 41 -3.22 -16.03 -28.16
N THR A 42 -2.87 -14.90 -28.78
CA THR A 42 -2.88 -14.75 -30.24
C THR A 42 -1.79 -15.62 -30.90
N GLU A 43 -0.68 -15.87 -30.20
CA GLU A 43 0.38 -16.79 -30.65
C GLU A 43 -0.02 -18.28 -30.55
N ILE A 44 -0.83 -18.64 -29.55
CA ILE A 44 -1.23 -20.04 -29.28
C ILE A 44 -2.39 -20.46 -30.17
N ASP A 45 -3.36 -19.58 -30.39
CA ASP A 45 -4.53 -19.85 -31.24
C ASP A 45 -4.85 -18.61 -32.11
N ALA A 46 -4.45 -18.69 -33.38
CA ALA A 46 -4.71 -17.65 -34.37
C ALA A 46 -6.21 -17.46 -34.69
N GLY A 47 -7.09 -18.36 -34.23
CA GLY A 47 -8.54 -18.24 -34.35
C GLY A 47 -9.22 -17.68 -33.10
N TYR A 48 -8.47 -17.30 -32.06
CA TYR A 48 -9.03 -16.75 -30.83
C TYR A 48 -9.71 -15.40 -31.11
N GLU A 49 -10.99 -15.30 -30.76
CA GLU A 49 -11.72 -14.03 -30.76
C GLU A 49 -11.87 -13.54 -29.32
N PRO A 50 -11.44 -12.31 -28.99
CA PRO A 50 -11.60 -11.74 -27.66
C PRO A 50 -13.08 -11.70 -27.26
N TRP A 51 -13.41 -12.37 -26.15
CA TRP A 51 -14.76 -12.36 -25.57
C TRP A 51 -15.14 -11.02 -24.94
N PHE A 52 -14.19 -10.08 -24.86
CA PHE A 52 -14.38 -8.71 -24.41
C PHE A 52 -13.61 -7.77 -25.35
N SER A 53 -14.29 -6.75 -25.85
CA SER A 53 -13.68 -5.65 -26.61
C SER A 53 -13.98 -4.34 -25.89
N PRO A 54 -12.98 -3.45 -25.71
CA PRO A 54 -13.20 -2.15 -25.09
C PRO A 54 -14.31 -1.36 -25.82
N LEU A 55 -15.35 -0.93 -25.07
CA LEU A 55 -16.49 -0.15 -25.60
C LEU A 55 -16.06 1.21 -26.19
N VAL A 56 -14.95 1.71 -25.72
CA VAL A 56 -14.16 2.82 -26.24
C VAL A 56 -12.84 2.12 -26.57
N GLY A 57 -12.30 2.21 -27.80
CA GLY A 57 -11.21 1.36 -28.33
C GLY A 57 -9.93 1.26 -27.48
N GLU A 58 -8.74 1.07 -28.07
CA GLU A 58 -7.53 1.05 -27.24
C GLU A 58 -7.42 2.36 -26.42
N LEU A 59 -7.58 2.26 -25.09
CA LEU A 59 -7.38 3.41 -24.24
C LEU A 59 -5.89 3.78 -24.31
N PRO A 60 -5.55 5.08 -24.40
CA PRO A 60 -4.15 5.49 -24.34
C PRO A 60 -3.51 4.94 -23.05
N GLY A 61 -2.30 4.38 -23.13
CA GLY A 61 -1.60 3.82 -21.96
C GLY A 61 -1.42 4.82 -20.80
N GLU A 62 -1.49 6.12 -21.07
CA GLU A 62 -1.54 7.21 -20.09
C GLU A 62 -2.79 7.13 -19.18
N VAL A 63 -3.92 6.69 -19.72
CA VAL A 63 -5.17 6.53 -18.97
C VAL A 63 -5.14 5.26 -18.12
N GLU A 64 -4.58 4.17 -18.64
CA GLU A 64 -4.38 2.91 -17.89
C GLU A 64 -3.47 3.13 -16.68
N SER A 65 -2.28 3.69 -16.91
CA SER A 65 -1.34 4.06 -15.84
C SER A 65 -1.92 5.08 -14.86
N GLY A 66 -2.73 6.04 -15.35
CA GLY A 66 -3.46 6.99 -14.52
C GLY A 66 -4.46 6.32 -13.56
N LEU A 67 -5.16 5.27 -14.01
CA LEU A 67 -6.09 4.52 -13.18
C LEU A 67 -5.35 3.80 -12.03
N PHE A 68 -4.22 3.16 -12.33
CA PHE A 68 -3.35 2.53 -11.34
C PHE A 68 -2.74 3.56 -10.37
N ALA A 69 -2.34 4.73 -10.85
CA ALA A 69 -1.81 5.80 -10.00
C ALA A 69 -2.84 6.30 -8.98
N ILE A 70 -4.11 6.44 -9.39
CA ILE A 70 -5.21 6.81 -8.47
C ILE A 70 -5.47 5.70 -7.45
N GLN A 71 -5.49 4.43 -7.88
CA GLN A 71 -5.66 3.30 -6.97
C GLN A 71 -4.54 3.24 -5.92
N ALA A 72 -3.29 3.44 -6.34
CA ALA A 72 -2.15 3.52 -5.45
C ALA A 72 -2.25 4.71 -4.49
N GLY A 73 -2.66 5.89 -4.98
CA GLY A 73 -2.86 7.08 -4.16
C GLY A 73 -3.92 6.89 -3.08
N LEU A 74 -5.08 6.33 -3.43
CA LEU A 74 -6.15 6.02 -2.48
C LEU A 74 -5.72 4.97 -1.46
N GLY A 75 -5.06 3.90 -1.91
CA GLY A 75 -4.50 2.87 -1.03
C GLY A 75 -3.49 3.45 -0.03
N GLY A 76 -2.62 4.37 -0.48
CA GLY A 76 -1.65 5.07 0.34
C GLY A 76 -2.30 5.96 1.41
N ILE A 77 -3.36 6.71 1.06
CA ILE A 77 -4.12 7.54 2.01
C ILE A 77 -4.74 6.67 3.10
N VAL A 78 -5.42 5.58 2.73
CA VAL A 78 -6.08 4.68 3.68
C VAL A 78 -5.06 4.02 4.61
N LEU A 79 -3.98 3.46 4.05
CA LEU A 79 -2.94 2.80 4.83
C LEU A 79 -2.22 3.79 5.76
N GLY A 80 -1.84 4.96 5.25
CA GLY A 80 -1.21 6.03 6.03
C GLY A 80 -2.11 6.51 7.17
N GLY A 81 -3.40 6.70 6.89
CA GLY A 81 -4.40 7.07 7.90
C GLY A 81 -4.55 6.01 9.00
N ALA A 82 -4.59 4.72 8.63
CA ALA A 82 -4.69 3.63 9.59
C ALA A 82 -3.43 3.53 10.49
N VAL A 83 -2.23 3.63 9.91
CA VAL A 83 -0.96 3.61 10.65
C VAL A 83 -0.88 4.83 11.57
N GLY A 84 -1.23 6.02 11.07
CA GLY A 84 -1.22 7.27 11.84
C GLY A 84 -2.19 7.23 13.02
N TRP A 85 -3.42 6.75 12.82
CA TRP A 85 -4.40 6.59 13.89
C TRP A 85 -3.92 5.63 14.98
N TYR A 86 -3.34 4.49 14.58
CA TYR A 86 -2.82 3.51 15.52
C TYR A 86 -1.63 4.06 16.33
N ALA A 87 -0.71 4.76 15.67
CA ALA A 87 0.42 5.41 16.33
C ALA A 87 -0.05 6.50 17.31
N GLY A 88 -1.00 7.34 16.90
CA GLY A 88 -1.60 8.38 17.76
C GLY A 88 -2.27 7.80 19.01
N ARG A 89 -3.03 6.72 18.87
CA ARG A 89 -3.67 6.03 20.01
C ARG A 89 -2.67 5.43 20.99
N ARG A 90 -1.47 5.04 20.54
CA ARG A 90 -0.38 4.59 21.44
C ARG A 90 0.29 5.76 22.16
N ARG A 91 0.40 6.92 21.51
CA ARG A 91 0.99 8.14 22.09
C ARG A 91 0.10 8.74 23.18
N GLY A 92 -1.19 8.94 22.88
CA GLY A 92 -2.15 9.46 23.87
C GLY A 92 -2.32 8.55 25.09
N ARG A 93 -2.12 7.23 24.94
CA ARG A 93 -2.15 6.29 26.07
C ARG A 93 -0.91 6.37 26.96
N GLN A 94 0.26 6.71 26.39
CA GLN A 94 1.50 6.93 27.15
C GLN A 94 1.48 8.27 27.86
N GLU A 95 0.94 9.31 27.22
CA GLU A 95 0.73 10.62 27.84
C GLU A 95 -0.29 10.56 28.99
N ALA A 96 -1.37 9.80 28.84
CA ALA A 96 -2.36 9.59 29.91
C ALA A 96 -1.83 8.72 31.07
N LEU A 97 -0.80 7.90 30.84
CA LEU A 97 -0.15 7.07 31.86
C LEU A 97 1.13 7.72 32.42
N ALA A 98 1.53 8.88 31.89
CA ALA A 98 2.64 9.64 32.42
C ALA A 98 2.25 10.14 33.81
N PRO A 99 3.05 9.86 34.86
CA PRO A 99 2.74 10.34 36.20
C PRO A 99 2.65 11.86 36.15
N ALA A 100 1.63 12.42 36.82
CA ALA A 100 1.43 13.85 36.92
C ALA A 100 2.76 14.50 37.31
N GLY A 101 3.24 15.42 36.46
CA GLY A 101 4.55 16.04 36.63
C GLY A 101 4.69 16.71 38.02
N PRO A 102 5.94 17.02 38.43
CA PRO A 102 6.29 17.46 39.78
C PRO A 102 5.55 18.70 40.31
N ALA A 103 4.83 19.43 39.44
CA ALA A 103 3.96 20.53 39.84
C ALA A 103 2.78 20.09 40.73
N THR A 104 2.25 18.87 40.55
CA THR A 104 1.14 18.36 41.38
C THR A 104 1.60 17.94 42.78
N ALA A 105 2.80 17.35 42.89
CA ALA A 105 3.40 16.96 44.16
C ALA A 105 3.85 18.16 45.02
N ALA A 106 4.25 19.28 44.39
CA ALA A 106 4.67 20.49 45.09
C ALA A 106 3.50 21.34 45.62
N GLU A 107 2.29 21.16 45.10
CA GLU A 107 1.06 21.81 45.57
C GLU A 107 0.46 21.06 46.78
N GLU A 108 0.56 19.73 46.79
CA GLU A 108 0.05 18.86 47.86
C GLU A 108 0.83 19.01 49.18
N ASP A 109 2.15 19.20 49.12
CA ASP A 109 3.02 19.44 50.29
C ASP A 109 2.77 20.81 50.95
N ARG A 110 2.34 21.82 50.18
CA ARG A 110 2.03 23.16 50.72
C ARG A 110 0.66 23.27 51.39
N GLY A 111 -0.24 22.31 51.16
CA GLY A 111 -1.56 22.28 51.79
C GLY A 111 -1.59 21.60 53.17
N SER A 112 -0.48 20.98 53.58
CA SER A 112 -0.42 20.12 54.76
C SER A 112 0.30 20.73 55.98
N ASN A 113 0.76 21.98 55.93
CA ASN A 113 1.52 22.62 57.02
C ASN A 113 0.89 23.94 57.49
#